data_AF-A0A7C2MIM4-F1
#
_entry.id   AF-A0A7C2MIM4-F1
#
_cell.length_a   1.000
_cell.length_b   1.000
_cell.length_c   1.000
_cell.angle_alpha   90.00
_cell.angle_beta   90.00
_cell.angle_gamma   90.00
#
_symmetry.space_group_name_H-M   'P 1'
#
loop_
_entity.id
_entity.type
_entity.pdbx_description
1 polymer ?
#
loop_
_entity_poly.entity_id
_entity_poly.type
_entity_poly.pdbx_seq_one_letter_code
_entity_poly.pdbx_strand_id
1 'polypeptide(L)'
;MESEVACGREAGLFARAVLRRFPGLAVEDEGRLNDEAIRERFLTQLFTLARFRQAAKADSLAALVHFHTTHKLLLMAQSEKALREMGRLVANAAHRPLLEVIAEYRQLLQQALERAARRTAIVNVLQHGFGYVSKYLAAREKAFFLQALEKYRRGQLPASAVIALLRSWAVRFEVAYLLQQTFFEPFPDDLREPLDPRSAWERGVLTTSGRRKARS
;
A
#
# COMPACT_ATOMS: atom_id res chain seq x y z
N MET A 1 5.65 -23.44 -38.83
CA MET A 1 5.85 -21.99 -38.77
C MET A 1 4.82 -21.46 -37.78
N GLU A 2 5.12 -21.58 -36.50
CA GLU A 2 4.23 -21.19 -35.42
C GLU A 2 4.40 -19.68 -35.20
N SER A 3 3.34 -18.93 -35.46
CA SER A 3 3.30 -17.50 -35.19
C SER A 3 3.07 -17.31 -33.69
N GLU A 4 4.12 -16.91 -32.98
CA GLU A 4 4.02 -16.32 -31.65
C GLU A 4 2.96 -15.21 -31.69
N VAL A 5 1.85 -15.44 -30.99
CA VAL A 5 0.84 -14.42 -30.75
C VAL A 5 1.48 -13.40 -29.81
N ALA A 6 1.98 -12.31 -30.38
CA ALA A 6 2.43 -11.16 -29.63
C ALA A 6 1.25 -10.64 -28.79
N CYS A 7 1.30 -10.87 -27.47
CA CYS A 7 0.36 -10.29 -26.53
C CYS A 7 0.55 -8.77 -26.54
N GLY A 8 -0.31 -8.07 -27.27
CA GLY A 8 -0.27 -6.62 -27.39
C GLY A 8 -0.39 -5.94 -26.03
N ARG A 9 0.34 -4.85 -25.84
CA ARG A 9 0.38 -4.01 -24.63
C ARG A 9 -0.94 -3.30 -24.29
N GLU A 10 -2.05 -3.66 -24.93
CA GLU A 10 -3.34 -2.97 -24.80
C GLU A 10 -4.38 -3.84 -24.09
N ALA A 11 -5.18 -3.21 -23.23
CA ALA A 11 -6.32 -3.86 -22.60
C ALA A 11 -7.26 -4.47 -23.65
N GLY A 12 -7.58 -5.76 -23.51
CA GLY A 12 -8.56 -6.46 -24.34
C GLY A 12 -9.97 -5.87 -24.21
N LEU A 13 -10.90 -6.27 -25.10
CA LEU A 13 -12.26 -5.71 -25.17
C LEU A 13 -13.02 -5.76 -23.84
N PHE A 14 -12.89 -6.86 -23.08
CA PHE A 14 -13.48 -6.99 -21.75
C PHE A 14 -12.86 -6.01 -20.74
N ALA A 15 -11.52 -5.96 -20.67
CA ALA A 15 -10.82 -5.03 -19.78
C ALA A 15 -11.16 -3.57 -20.10
N ARG A 16 -11.30 -3.21 -21.39
CA ARG A 16 -11.78 -1.88 -21.81
C ARG A 16 -13.19 -1.60 -21.32
N ALA A 17 -14.11 -2.56 -21.42
CA ALA A 17 -15.47 -2.40 -20.93
C ALA A 17 -15.52 -2.22 -19.40
N VAL A 18 -14.74 -3.00 -18.65
CA VAL A 18 -14.61 -2.87 -17.19
C VAL A 18 -14.04 -1.50 -16.80
N LEU A 19 -12.95 -1.06 -17.43
CA LEU A 19 -12.33 0.24 -17.17
C LEU A 19 -13.26 1.42 -17.49
N ARG A 20 -14.06 1.32 -18.55
CA ARG A 20 -15.10 2.32 -18.87
C ARG A 20 -16.23 2.33 -17.84
N ARG A 21 -16.66 1.16 -17.38
CA ARG A 21 -17.80 1.02 -16.46
C ARG A 21 -17.45 1.35 -15.01
N PHE A 22 -16.19 1.16 -14.63
CA PHE A 22 -15.66 1.34 -13.27
C PHE A 22 -14.35 2.14 -13.30
N PRO A 23 -14.42 3.47 -13.55
CA PRO A 23 -13.24 4.31 -13.56
C PRO A 23 -12.57 4.37 -12.18
N GLY A 24 -11.24 4.31 -12.17
CA GLY A 24 -10.41 4.39 -10.95
C GLY A 24 -10.43 3.14 -10.07
N LEU A 25 -10.60 1.96 -10.67
CA LEU A 25 -10.25 0.68 -10.07
C LEU A 25 -8.73 0.50 -9.99
N ALA A 26 -8.27 -0.28 -9.01
CA ALA A 26 -6.93 -0.86 -9.06
C ALA A 26 -6.92 -1.91 -10.18
N VAL A 27 -6.08 -1.71 -11.20
CA VAL A 27 -5.97 -2.63 -12.35
C VAL A 27 -4.50 -2.83 -12.68
N GLU A 28 -4.09 -4.08 -12.80
CA GLU A 28 -2.77 -4.48 -13.27
C GLU A 28 -2.89 -5.74 -14.12
N ASP A 29 -1.84 -6.01 -14.89
CA ASP A 29 -1.70 -7.24 -15.68
C ASP A 29 -1.20 -8.39 -14.80
N GLU A 30 -1.80 -9.57 -14.94
CA GLU A 30 -1.46 -10.74 -14.13
C GLU A 30 0.02 -11.13 -14.23
N GLY A 31 0.61 -11.10 -15.43
CA GLY A 31 2.01 -11.42 -15.64
C GLY A 31 2.96 -10.44 -14.96
N ARG A 32 2.54 -9.18 -14.80
CA ARG A 32 3.30 -8.13 -14.09
C ARG A 32 3.22 -8.24 -12.58
N LEU A 33 2.25 -8.95 -12.02
CA LEU A 33 2.13 -9.19 -10.58
C LEU A 33 3.21 -10.15 -10.02
N ASN A 34 4.01 -10.75 -10.90
CA ASN A 34 5.23 -11.47 -10.51
C ASN A 34 6.34 -10.52 -10.02
N ASP A 35 6.31 -9.25 -10.41
CA ASP A 35 7.21 -8.24 -9.86
C ASP A 35 6.68 -7.77 -8.50
N GLU A 36 7.48 -7.96 -7.45
CA GLU A 36 7.11 -7.65 -6.07
C GLU A 36 6.68 -6.18 -5.91
N ALA A 37 7.41 -5.23 -6.51
CA ALA A 37 7.10 -3.81 -6.38
C ALA A 37 5.79 -3.43 -7.09
N ILE A 38 5.49 -4.06 -8.23
CA ILE A 38 4.21 -3.89 -8.93
C ILE A 38 3.06 -4.49 -8.09
N ARG A 39 3.25 -5.69 -7.56
CA ARG A 39 2.26 -6.36 -6.72
C ARG A 39 1.96 -5.60 -5.44
N GLU A 40 2.98 -5.16 -4.70
CA GLU A 40 2.79 -4.36 -3.49
C GLU A 40 2.02 -3.07 -3.78
N ARG A 41 2.32 -2.39 -4.90
CA ARG A 41 1.57 -1.21 -5.35
C ARG A 41 0.11 -1.54 -5.60
N PHE A 42 -0.15 -2.58 -6.39
CA PHE A 42 -1.50 -3.02 -6.72
C PHE A 42 -2.32 -3.36 -5.48
N LEU A 43 -1.76 -4.16 -4.57
CA LEU A 43 -2.42 -4.54 -3.33
C LEU A 43 -2.68 -3.33 -2.44
N THR A 44 -1.70 -2.43 -2.31
CA THR A 44 -1.88 -1.17 -1.56
C THR A 44 -3.04 -0.34 -2.11
N GLN A 45 -3.13 -0.18 -3.43
CA GLN A 45 -4.22 0.54 -4.08
C GLN A 45 -5.56 -0.18 -3.87
N LEU A 46 -5.61 -1.49 -4.09
CA LEU A 46 -6.81 -2.32 -3.97
C LEU A 46 -7.41 -2.24 -2.57
N PHE A 47 -6.59 -2.45 -1.54
CA PHE A 47 -7.03 -2.43 -0.14
C PHE A 47 -7.38 -1.02 0.33
N THR A 48 -6.66 0.01 -0.11
CA THR A 48 -7.02 1.41 0.19
C THR A 48 -8.40 1.75 -0.38
N LEU A 49 -8.65 1.41 -1.65
CA LEU A 49 -9.95 1.63 -2.28
C LEU A 49 -11.06 0.79 -1.64
N ALA A 50 -10.76 -0.43 -1.20
CA ALA A 50 -11.71 -1.28 -0.48
C ALA A 50 -12.12 -0.68 0.87
N ARG A 51 -11.15 -0.24 1.69
CA ARG A 51 -11.41 0.46 2.96
C ARG A 51 -12.19 1.76 2.72
N PHE A 52 -11.88 2.49 1.66
CA PHE A 52 -12.64 3.69 1.30
C PHE A 52 -14.09 3.37 0.93
N ARG A 53 -14.35 2.31 0.16
CA ARG A 53 -15.73 1.87 -0.14
C ARG A 53 -16.51 1.53 1.14
N GLN A 54 -15.87 0.93 2.14
CA GLN A 54 -16.51 0.65 3.43
C GLN A 54 -16.83 1.95 4.18
N ALA A 55 -15.87 2.89 4.27
CA ALA A 55 -16.09 4.19 4.90
C ALA A 55 -17.21 5.00 4.21
N ALA A 56 -17.25 4.98 2.88
CA ALA A 56 -18.30 5.65 2.11
C ALA A 56 -19.69 5.01 2.29
N LYS A 57 -19.77 3.69 2.51
CA LYS A 57 -21.03 2.99 2.78
C LYS A 57 -21.62 3.29 4.16
N ALA A 58 -20.78 3.67 5.13
CA ALA A 58 -21.23 4.04 6.45
C ALA A 58 -22.00 5.37 6.48
N ASP A 59 -21.98 6.13 5.38
CA ASP A 59 -22.70 7.40 5.17
C ASP A 59 -22.56 8.37 6.36
N SER A 60 -21.35 8.46 6.90
CA SER A 60 -21.02 9.29 8.04
C SER A 60 -19.73 10.07 7.79
N LEU A 61 -19.77 11.37 8.11
CA LEU A 61 -18.57 12.21 8.08
C LEU A 61 -17.49 11.67 9.03
N ALA A 62 -17.88 11.09 10.17
CA ALA A 62 -16.94 10.50 11.13
C ALA A 62 -16.18 9.31 10.52
N ALA A 63 -16.85 8.48 9.70
CA ALA A 63 -16.21 7.37 9.00
C ALA A 63 -15.19 7.87 7.97
N LEU A 64 -15.51 8.96 7.25
CA LEU A 64 -14.58 9.58 6.31
C LEU A 64 -13.38 10.23 7.01
N VAL A 65 -13.60 10.93 8.13
CA VAL A 65 -12.53 11.48 8.98
C VAL A 65 -11.62 10.39 9.50
N HIS A 66 -12.20 9.27 9.97
CA HIS A 66 -11.45 8.13 10.46
C HIS A 66 -10.60 7.49 9.34
N PHE A 67 -11.17 7.30 8.16
CA PHE A 67 -10.44 6.82 6.98
C PHE A 67 -9.26 7.76 6.67
N HIS A 68 -9.50 9.07 6.58
CA HIS A 68 -8.45 10.04 6.28
C HIS A 68 -7.33 10.03 7.33
N THR A 69 -7.69 9.96 8.61
CA THR A 69 -6.74 9.96 9.73
C THR A 69 -5.85 8.71 9.73
N THR A 70 -6.42 7.54 9.50
CA THR A 70 -5.69 6.25 9.48
C THR A 70 -4.87 6.03 8.22
N HIS A 71 -5.17 6.74 7.13
CA HIS A 71 -4.43 6.65 5.86
C HIS A 71 -3.46 7.82 5.63
N LYS A 72 -3.32 8.73 6.58
CA LYS A 72 -2.58 9.99 6.41
C LYS A 72 -1.14 9.77 5.95
N LEU A 73 -0.39 8.85 6.56
CA LEU A 73 0.99 8.57 6.13
C LEU A 73 1.07 7.92 4.74
N LEU A 74 0.13 7.05 4.41
CA LEU A 74 0.06 6.43 3.09
C LEU A 74 -0.23 7.49 2.02
N LEU A 75 -1.23 8.35 2.24
CA LEU A 75 -1.56 9.44 1.33
C LEU A 75 -0.42 10.46 1.21
N MET A 76 0.31 10.73 2.29
CA MET A 76 1.52 11.55 2.26
C MET A 76 2.60 10.94 1.34
N ALA A 77 2.77 9.61 1.36
CA ALA A 77 3.73 8.91 0.51
C ALA A 77 3.33 8.99 -0.97
N GLN A 78 2.04 8.93 -1.26
CA GLN A 78 1.49 8.92 -2.62
C GLN A 78 1.41 10.33 -3.23
N SER A 79 0.78 11.26 -2.52
CA SER A 79 0.61 12.65 -2.98
C SER A 79 0.30 13.58 -1.81
N GLU A 80 1.31 14.33 -1.37
CA GLU A 80 1.14 15.34 -0.32
C GLU A 80 0.14 16.44 -0.73
N LYS A 81 0.06 16.76 -2.03
CA LYS A 81 -0.95 17.69 -2.57
C LYS A 81 -2.36 17.14 -2.31
N ALA A 82 -2.64 15.92 -2.75
CA ALA A 82 -3.95 15.32 -2.61
C ALA A 82 -4.31 15.10 -1.13
N LEU A 83 -3.33 14.74 -0.28
CA LEU A 83 -3.51 14.66 1.17
C LEU A 83 -4.04 15.99 1.74
N ARG A 84 -3.42 17.12 1.38
CA ARG A 84 -3.84 18.45 1.87
C ARG A 84 -5.22 18.85 1.34
N GLU A 85 -5.50 18.58 0.07
CA GLU A 85 -6.80 18.86 -0.55
C GLU A 85 -7.91 18.04 0.11
N MET A 86 -7.71 16.73 0.27
CA MET A 86 -8.64 15.86 0.99
C MET A 86 -8.81 16.27 2.46
N GLY A 87 -7.74 16.68 3.14
CA GLY A 87 -7.82 17.16 4.52
C GLY A 87 -8.67 18.43 4.66
N ARG A 88 -8.52 19.39 3.74
CA ARG A 88 -9.35 20.60 3.68
C ARG A 88 -10.81 20.27 3.38
N LEU A 89 -11.04 19.33 2.45
CA LEU A 89 -12.37 18.87 2.09
C LEU A 89 -13.10 18.29 3.32
N VAL A 90 -12.45 17.43 4.08
CA VAL A 90 -13.01 16.84 5.31
C VAL A 90 -13.24 17.88 6.40
N ALA A 91 -12.29 18.81 6.60
CA ALA A 91 -12.41 19.86 7.61
C ALA A 91 -13.57 20.84 7.35
N ASN A 92 -13.89 21.10 6.08
CA ASN A 92 -14.92 22.05 5.66
C ASN A 92 -16.25 21.36 5.29
N ALA A 93 -16.43 20.08 5.64
CA ALA A 93 -17.59 19.28 5.22
C ALA A 93 -18.89 19.61 5.96
N ALA A 94 -18.85 20.33 7.09
CA ALA A 94 -19.98 20.52 8.00
C ALA A 94 -21.24 21.14 7.36
N HIS A 95 -21.08 21.93 6.30
CA HIS A 95 -22.18 22.64 5.62
C HIS A 95 -22.46 22.12 4.21
N ARG A 96 -21.92 20.96 3.84
CA ARG A 96 -22.06 20.38 2.50
C ARG A 96 -22.83 19.07 2.55
N PRO A 97 -23.58 18.72 1.49
CA PRO A 97 -24.17 17.39 1.37
C PRO A 97 -23.07 16.32 1.43
N LEU A 98 -23.21 15.35 2.34
CA LEU A 98 -22.19 14.33 2.58
C LEU A 98 -21.86 13.51 1.32
N LEU A 99 -22.87 13.22 0.49
CA LEU A 99 -22.69 12.51 -0.78
C LEU A 99 -21.75 13.24 -1.74
N GLU A 100 -21.83 14.57 -1.80
CA GLU A 100 -20.92 15.38 -2.62
C GLU A 100 -19.50 15.35 -2.08
N VAL A 101 -19.35 15.45 -0.75
CA VAL A 101 -18.04 15.37 -0.07
C VAL A 101 -17.39 14.01 -0.33
N ILE A 102 -18.14 12.91 -0.22
CA ILE A 102 -17.65 11.56 -0.50
C ILE A 102 -17.26 11.40 -1.98
N ALA A 103 -18.05 11.96 -2.90
CA ALA A 103 -17.77 11.89 -4.33
C ALA A 103 -16.48 12.66 -4.69
N GLU A 104 -16.31 13.87 -4.17
CA GLU A 104 -15.11 14.68 -4.37
C GLU A 104 -13.87 14.02 -3.74
N TYR A 105 -14.02 13.50 -2.51
CA TYR A 105 -12.94 12.77 -1.84
C TYR A 105 -12.51 11.54 -2.65
N ARG A 106 -13.46 10.81 -3.24
CA ARG A 106 -13.18 9.65 -4.10
C ARG A 106 -12.29 10.04 -5.28
N GLN A 107 -12.61 11.14 -5.97
CA GLN A 107 -11.83 11.61 -7.12
C GLN A 107 -10.40 11.94 -6.72
N LEU A 108 -10.22 12.70 -5.63
CA LEU A 108 -8.89 13.03 -5.10
C LEU A 108 -8.10 11.80 -4.67
N LEU A 109 -8.76 10.84 -4.02
CA LEU A 109 -8.15 9.58 -3.59
C LEU A 109 -7.68 8.76 -4.80
N GLN A 110 -8.51 8.64 -5.84
CA GLN A 110 -8.14 7.92 -7.06
C GLN A 110 -6.92 8.56 -7.72
N GLN A 111 -6.93 9.89 -7.90
CA GLN A 111 -5.78 10.64 -8.44
C GLN A 111 -4.52 10.47 -7.60
N ALA A 112 -4.64 10.42 -6.27
CA ALA A 112 -3.50 10.20 -5.38
C ALA A 112 -2.86 8.82 -5.60
N LEU A 113 -3.67 7.80 -5.89
CA LEU A 113 -3.22 6.41 -6.01
C LEU A 113 -2.79 6.00 -7.43
N GLU A 114 -2.93 6.88 -8.42
CA GLU A 114 -2.58 6.59 -9.83
C GLU A 114 -1.09 6.32 -10.05
N ARG A 115 -0.22 6.91 -9.22
CA ARG A 115 1.24 6.83 -9.40
C ARG A 115 1.89 6.19 -8.19
N ALA A 116 2.97 5.46 -8.44
CA ALA A 116 3.77 4.90 -7.36
C ALA A 116 4.40 6.02 -6.51
N ALA A 117 4.43 5.80 -5.19
CA ALA A 117 5.13 6.66 -4.25
C ALA A 117 6.60 6.78 -4.64
N ARG A 118 7.08 8.03 -4.74
CA ARG A 118 8.49 8.30 -5.01
C ARG A 118 9.33 7.93 -3.78
N ARG A 119 10.54 7.41 -3.99
CA ARG A 119 11.48 7.10 -2.90
C ARG A 119 11.68 8.28 -1.95
N THR A 120 11.79 9.50 -2.48
CA THR A 120 11.91 10.73 -1.68
C THR A 120 10.66 11.00 -0.83
N ALA A 121 9.46 10.71 -1.33
CA ALA A 121 8.23 10.84 -0.56
C ALA A 121 8.17 9.82 0.58
N ILE A 122 8.60 8.57 0.33
CA ILE A 122 8.69 7.54 1.37
C ILE A 122 9.72 7.96 2.44
N VAL A 123 10.88 8.52 2.05
CA VAL A 123 11.84 9.09 3.01
C VAL A 123 11.18 10.15 3.89
N ASN A 124 10.43 11.09 3.31
CA ASN A 124 9.74 12.13 4.06
C ASN A 124 8.72 11.55 5.06
N VAL A 125 7.96 10.53 4.64
CA VAL A 125 7.00 9.84 5.53
C VAL A 125 7.72 9.12 6.67
N LEU A 126 8.82 8.43 6.39
CA LEU A 126 9.62 7.75 7.40
C LEU A 126 10.23 8.74 8.41
N GLN A 127 10.68 9.92 7.95
CA GLN A 127 11.13 11.00 8.83
C GLN A 127 9.98 11.56 9.68
N HIS A 128 8.79 11.74 9.09
CA HIS A 128 7.62 12.20 9.83
C HIS A 128 7.22 11.19 10.91
N GLY A 129 7.20 9.90 10.58
CA GLY A 129 6.94 8.83 11.55
C GLY A 129 8.02 8.73 12.63
N PHE A 130 9.29 8.90 12.26
CA PHE A 130 10.41 8.94 13.20
C PHE A 130 10.25 10.04 14.26
N GLY A 131 9.66 11.19 13.89
CA GLY A 131 9.35 12.27 14.84
C GLY A 131 8.56 11.80 16.06
N TYR A 132 7.61 10.89 15.88
CA TYR A 132 6.76 10.37 16.97
C TYR A 132 7.51 9.48 17.96
N VAL A 133 8.54 8.77 17.50
CA VAL A 133 9.33 7.84 18.35
C VAL A 133 10.62 8.47 18.86
N SER A 134 11.15 9.49 18.19
CA SER A 134 12.50 10.03 18.41
C SER A 134 12.79 10.43 19.86
N LYS A 135 11.80 10.96 20.60
CA LYS A 135 11.98 11.34 22.02
C LYS A 135 12.25 10.16 22.96
N TYR A 136 11.89 8.94 22.56
CA TYR A 136 12.08 7.72 23.35
C TYR A 136 13.39 7.00 23.06
N LEU A 137 14.15 7.45 22.05
CA LEU A 137 15.33 6.76 21.54
C LEU A 137 16.62 7.35 22.09
N ALA A 138 17.57 6.46 22.43
CA ALA A 138 18.93 6.83 22.72
C ALA A 138 19.64 7.37 21.47
N ALA A 139 20.71 8.14 21.65
CA ALA A 139 21.48 8.72 20.54
C ALA A 139 21.94 7.68 19.51
N ARG A 140 22.37 6.49 19.98
CA ARG A 140 22.77 5.37 19.11
C ARG A 140 21.63 4.80 18.26
N GLU A 141 20.42 4.73 18.81
CA GLU A 141 19.23 4.24 18.08
C GLU A 141 18.81 5.24 17.01
N LYS A 142 18.85 6.55 17.34
CA LYS A 142 18.60 7.63 16.37
C LYS A 142 19.61 7.59 15.22
N ALA A 143 20.90 7.46 15.53
CA ALA A 143 21.95 7.37 14.52
C ALA A 143 21.76 6.15 13.61
N PHE A 144 21.42 4.98 14.19
CA PHE A 144 21.14 3.78 13.44
C PHE A 144 19.97 3.95 12.46
N PHE A 145 18.86 4.55 12.91
CA PHE A 145 17.72 4.86 12.03
C PHE A 145 18.13 5.77 10.86
N LEU A 146 18.81 6.88 11.14
CA LEU A 146 19.21 7.84 10.11
C LEU A 146 20.16 7.21 9.08
N GLN A 147 21.06 6.32 9.52
CA GLN A 147 21.92 5.56 8.61
C GLN A 147 21.11 4.58 7.74
N ALA A 148 20.15 3.85 8.32
CA ALA A 148 19.27 2.95 7.57
C ALA A 148 18.42 3.71 6.55
N LEU A 149 17.87 4.87 6.94
CA LEU A 149 17.11 5.76 6.07
C LEU A 149 17.97 6.28 4.91
N GLU A 150 19.23 6.64 5.16
CA GLU A 150 20.16 7.07 4.10
C GLU A 150 20.50 5.92 3.14
N LYS A 151 20.71 4.70 3.65
CA LYS A 151 20.88 3.51 2.80
C LYS A 151 19.65 3.29 1.92
N TYR A 152 18.44 3.42 2.48
CA TYR A 152 17.20 3.35 1.70
C TYR A 152 17.13 4.46 0.64
N ARG A 153 17.48 5.71 0.98
CA ARG A 153 17.52 6.85 0.05
C ARG A 153 18.42 6.57 -1.14
N ARG A 154 19.55 5.90 -0.92
CA ARG A 154 20.53 5.49 -1.95
C ARG A 154 20.20 4.18 -2.67
N GLY A 155 19.08 3.53 -2.36
CA GLY A 155 18.70 2.26 -2.99
C GLY A 155 19.46 1.03 -2.48
N GLN A 156 20.19 1.15 -1.38
CA GLN A 156 21.01 0.08 -0.79
C GLN A 156 20.27 -0.75 0.26
N LEU A 157 19.02 -0.39 0.56
CA LEU A 157 18.16 -1.04 1.53
C LEU A 157 16.70 -0.95 1.03
N PRO A 158 15.86 -1.98 1.21
CA PRO A 158 14.44 -1.89 0.90
C PRO A 158 13.69 -0.99 1.89
N ALA A 159 12.53 -0.47 1.50
CA ALA A 159 11.68 0.35 2.38
C ALA A 159 11.19 -0.46 3.59
N SER A 160 10.87 -1.74 3.39
CA SER A 160 10.38 -2.67 4.41
C SER A 160 11.30 -2.75 5.63
N ALA A 161 12.62 -2.71 5.45
CA ALA A 161 13.58 -2.73 6.55
C ALA A 161 13.46 -1.48 7.45
N VAL A 162 13.32 -0.30 6.85
CA VAL A 162 13.18 0.96 7.62
C VAL A 162 11.79 1.06 8.26
N ILE A 163 10.76 0.60 7.55
CA ILE A 163 9.39 0.50 8.05
C ILE A 163 9.33 -0.42 9.27
N ALA A 164 9.99 -1.58 9.22
CA ALA A 164 10.02 -2.55 10.33
C ALA A 164 10.72 -1.98 11.57
N LEU A 165 11.82 -1.23 11.41
CA LEU A 165 12.47 -0.52 12.52
C LEU A 165 11.53 0.49 13.18
N LEU A 166 10.84 1.29 12.37
CA LEU A 166 9.92 2.29 12.89
C LEU A 166 8.69 1.64 13.57
N ARG A 167 8.15 0.57 12.97
CA ARG A 167 7.03 -0.21 13.52
C ARG A 167 7.40 -0.86 14.84
N SER A 168 8.61 -1.42 14.98
CA SER A 168 9.05 -2.05 16.22
C SER A 168 9.10 -1.06 17.39
N TRP A 169 9.56 0.17 17.14
CA TRP A 169 9.52 1.24 18.15
C TRP A 169 8.10 1.75 18.41
N ALA A 170 7.25 1.85 17.39
CA ALA A 170 5.85 2.20 17.59
C ALA A 170 5.14 1.19 18.51
N VAL A 171 5.43 -0.11 18.36
CA VAL A 171 4.93 -1.18 19.25
C VAL A 171 5.54 -1.04 20.64
N ARG A 172 6.87 -0.95 20.76
CA ARG A 172 7.58 -0.88 22.05
C ARG A 172 7.14 0.30 22.92
N PHE A 173 6.89 1.45 22.30
CA PHE A 173 6.52 2.68 23.01
C PHE A 173 5.02 3.00 22.90
N GLU A 174 4.22 2.05 22.41
CA GLU A 174 2.75 2.16 22.30
C GLU A 174 2.29 3.45 21.62
N VAL A 175 2.96 3.83 20.52
CA VAL A 175 2.66 5.06 19.78
C VAL A 175 1.40 4.86 18.97
N ALA A 176 0.24 5.03 19.61
CA ALA A 176 -1.09 4.76 19.06
C ALA A 176 -1.31 5.39 17.68
N TYR A 177 -0.84 6.64 17.48
CA TYR A 177 -0.95 7.31 16.18
C TYR A 177 -0.32 6.49 15.05
N LEU A 178 0.90 5.96 15.23
CA LEU A 178 1.60 5.18 14.22
C LEU A 178 0.99 3.80 14.04
N LEU A 179 0.58 3.14 15.13
CA LEU A 179 -0.02 1.81 15.10
C LEU A 179 -1.35 1.77 14.34
N GLN A 180 -2.05 2.90 14.25
CA GLN A 180 -3.28 3.04 13.47
C GLN A 180 -3.04 3.38 11.99
N GLN A 181 -1.80 3.66 11.57
CA GLN A 181 -1.52 4.06 10.19
C GLN A 181 -1.43 2.84 9.27
N THR A 182 -2.24 2.85 8.21
CA THR A 182 -2.20 1.80 7.17
C THR A 182 -0.91 1.82 6.36
N PHE A 183 -0.08 2.86 6.45
CA PHE A 183 1.25 2.89 5.84
C PHE A 183 2.17 1.73 6.29
N PHE A 184 2.04 1.28 7.54
CA PHE A 184 2.85 0.18 8.08
C PHE A 184 2.34 -1.20 7.65
N GLU A 185 1.05 -1.29 7.31
CA GLU A 185 0.39 -2.52 6.87
C GLU A 185 -0.71 -2.18 5.85
N PRO A 186 -0.32 -1.83 4.60
CA PRO A 186 -1.25 -1.31 3.60
C PRO A 186 -2.25 -2.35 3.11
N PHE A 187 -1.92 -3.63 3.25
CA PHE A 187 -2.72 -4.80 2.92
C PHE A 187 -2.34 -5.94 3.88
N PRO A 188 -3.18 -6.99 4.02
CA PRO A 188 -2.90 -8.12 4.91
C PRO A 188 -1.56 -8.78 4.60
N ASP A 189 -0.75 -9.06 5.62
CA ASP A 189 0.59 -9.61 5.46
C ASP A 189 0.60 -10.99 4.79
N ASP A 190 -0.47 -11.78 4.89
CA ASP A 190 -0.61 -13.09 4.22
C ASP A 190 -0.57 -13.02 2.68
N LEU A 191 -0.74 -11.82 2.11
CA LEU A 191 -0.65 -11.58 0.66
C LEU A 191 0.76 -11.21 0.20
N ARG A 192 1.72 -11.07 1.13
CA ARG A 192 3.13 -10.93 0.79
C ARG A 192 3.65 -12.31 0.40
N GLU A 193 4.21 -12.44 -0.78
CA GLU A 193 4.90 -13.69 -1.11
C GLU A 193 6.06 -13.92 -0.14
N PRO A 194 6.34 -15.18 0.20
CA PRO A 194 7.48 -15.51 1.03
C PRO A 194 8.78 -15.15 0.32
N LEU A 195 9.77 -14.74 1.09
CA LEU A 195 11.11 -14.36 0.61
C LEU A 195 11.86 -15.48 -0.13
N ASP A 196 11.37 -16.73 -0.07
CA ASP A 196 11.91 -17.87 -0.81
C ASP A 196 10.78 -18.71 -1.43
N PRO A 197 10.71 -18.86 -2.76
CA PRO A 197 9.80 -19.79 -3.44
C PRO A 197 9.98 -21.25 -3.00
N ARG A 198 11.16 -21.62 -2.50
CA ARG A 198 11.42 -22.96 -1.97
C ARG A 198 10.71 -23.16 -0.64
N SER A 199 10.55 -22.16 0.22
CA SER A 199 9.81 -22.28 1.50
C SER A 199 8.35 -22.74 1.37
N ALA A 200 7.80 -22.82 0.14
CA ALA A 200 6.56 -23.54 -0.12
C ALA A 200 6.59 -25.03 0.31
N TRP A 201 7.78 -25.67 0.37
CA TRP A 201 7.91 -27.06 0.88
C TRP A 201 7.56 -27.19 2.38
N GLU A 202 7.63 -26.11 3.16
CA GLU A 202 7.26 -26.09 4.59
C GLU A 202 5.75 -25.91 4.81
N ARG A 203 5.02 -25.35 3.84
CA ARG A 203 3.57 -25.08 3.94
C ARG A 203 2.67 -26.26 3.54
N GLY A 204 3.23 -27.45 3.31
CA GLY A 204 2.44 -28.67 3.11
C GLY A 204 1.54 -28.70 1.86
N VAL A 205 1.70 -27.78 0.91
CA VAL A 205 0.92 -27.77 -0.34
C VAL A 205 1.64 -28.56 -1.42
N LEU A 206 1.86 -29.86 -1.18
CA LEU A 206 2.07 -30.87 -2.23
C LEU A 206 1.56 -32.21 -1.71
N THR A 207 0.24 -32.43 -1.79
CA THR A 207 -0.30 -33.80 -1.72
C THR A 207 -0.49 -34.35 -3.13
N THR A 208 0.42 -35.27 -3.46
CA THR A 208 0.24 -36.52 -4.25
C THR A 208 -0.12 -36.45 -5.73
N SER A 209 0.80 -36.94 -6.57
CA SER A 209 0.65 -38.02 -7.58
C SER A 209 1.69 -37.82 -8.70
N GLY A 210 2.51 -38.78 -9.14
CA GLY A 210 2.44 -40.20 -8.91
C GLY A 210 3.67 -40.98 -9.41
N ARG A 211 3.67 -42.24 -8.97
CA ARG A 211 4.33 -43.43 -9.53
C ARG A 211 5.87 -43.49 -9.49
N ARG A 212 6.33 -44.09 -8.38
CA ARG A 212 7.26 -45.22 -8.46
C ARG A 212 6.76 -46.23 -9.49
N LYS A 213 7.60 -46.59 -10.47
CA LYS A 213 7.65 -47.96 -10.99
C LYS A 213 9.02 -48.52 -10.64
N ALA A 214 9.00 -49.50 -9.75
CA ALA A 214 10.06 -50.48 -9.58
C ALA A 214 9.67 -51.75 -10.34
N ARG A 215 10.69 -52.55 -10.68
CA ARG A 215 10.70 -53.86 -11.39
C ARG A 215 10.65 -53.73 -12.92
N SER A 216 11.51 -54.39 -13.68
CA SER A 216 12.33 -55.61 -13.48
C SER A 216 13.68 -55.47 -14.17
#